data_AF-A0A7G3AKS5-F1
#
_entry.id   AF-A0A7G3AKS5-F1
#
_cell.length_a   1.000
_cell.length_b   1.000
_cell.length_c   1.000
_cell.angle_alpha   90.00
_cell.angle_beta   90.00
_cell.angle_gamma   90.00
#
_symmetry.space_group_name_H-M   'P 1'
#
loop_
_entity.id
_entity.type
_entity.pdbx_description
1 polymer ?
#
loop_
_entity_poly.entity_id
_entity_poly.type
_entity_poly.pdbx_seq_one_letter_code
_entity_poly.pdbx_strand_id
1 'polypeptide(L)'
;MTALSTDGLLFESKDLFIPDNKELKEALTIGLKKNFQEVSVDFVECPDLPGAPFNLANSGLCGNATIVEYGGAPYLLPLVQRDKLYDINEICLKICRERQMSQYLAVGAGAGPYVLCNSNCEGIFNLAGGLDGKIVSKSHLALVDKDKQCERRNIPASETRTALLGNIYLSEGKTGQVLKIHCKKRTGSNNFITQIRESLASHFVDKDIGLGGTFLLKNGKAHQHVMQDFSVTPIYTEEELNTWLKFYDMPAPLVAVGTLVTNEMDLDLRLQHFHSFSPSHWGGHYHYDTTPDTVEYEGYFGIGEKLYRIDKPKETHKFGRD
;
A
#
# COMPACT_ATOMS: atom_id res chain seq x y z
N MET A 1 -8.76 -22.68 -6.97
CA MET A 1 -7.39 -22.44 -7.46
C MET A 1 -6.44 -22.35 -6.28
N THR A 2 -5.26 -22.95 -6.39
CA THR A 2 -4.19 -22.86 -5.39
C THR A 2 -3.25 -21.71 -5.73
N ALA A 3 -2.61 -21.11 -4.72
CA ALA A 3 -1.56 -20.13 -4.97
C ALA A 3 -0.34 -20.79 -5.64
N LEU A 4 0.45 -19.98 -6.33
CA LEU A 4 1.77 -20.34 -6.84
C LEU A 4 2.67 -20.77 -5.67
N SER A 5 3.57 -21.70 -5.93
CA SER A 5 4.59 -22.08 -4.94
C SER A 5 5.57 -20.93 -4.74
N THR A 6 5.64 -20.38 -3.53
CA THR A 6 6.56 -19.29 -3.15
C THR A 6 8.03 -19.66 -3.39
N ASP A 7 8.39 -20.94 -3.34
CA ASP A 7 9.74 -21.41 -3.64
C ASP A 7 10.07 -21.42 -5.13
N GLY A 8 9.06 -21.45 -5.99
CA GLY A 8 9.23 -21.33 -7.45
C GLY A 8 9.30 -19.89 -7.96
N LEU A 9 9.04 -18.89 -7.10
CA LEU A 9 9.06 -17.48 -7.49
C LEU A 9 10.48 -16.91 -7.41
N LEU A 10 10.82 -16.03 -8.34
CA LEU A 10 12.06 -15.24 -8.30
C LEU A 10 11.91 -14.11 -7.28
N PHE A 11 12.87 -14.00 -6.36
CA PHE A 11 13.01 -12.90 -5.40
C PHE A 11 14.28 -12.13 -5.75
N GLU A 12 14.13 -10.91 -6.25
CA GLU A 12 15.22 -9.94 -6.40
C GLU A 12 15.20 -9.00 -5.20
N SER A 13 16.36 -8.58 -4.69
CA SER A 13 16.39 -7.65 -3.55
C SER A 13 17.41 -6.53 -3.73
N LYS A 14 17.09 -5.36 -3.19
CA LYS A 14 17.98 -4.19 -3.11
C LYS A 14 17.97 -3.58 -1.73
N ASP A 15 19.10 -3.05 -1.30
CA ASP A 15 19.16 -2.22 -0.10
C ASP A 15 18.61 -0.82 -0.41
N LEU A 16 17.91 -0.23 0.55
CA LEU A 16 17.36 1.12 0.45
C LEU A 16 18.23 2.08 1.27
N PHE A 17 18.35 3.32 0.79
CA PHE A 17 18.98 4.38 1.55
C PHE A 17 18.10 4.75 2.75
N ILE A 18 18.69 4.75 3.93
CA ILE A 18 18.07 5.18 5.18
C ILE A 18 18.62 6.57 5.52
N PRO A 19 17.82 7.64 5.34
CA PRO A 19 18.27 8.98 5.67
C PRO A 19 18.45 9.18 7.18
N ASP A 20 19.28 10.16 7.57
CA ASP A 20 19.29 10.65 8.94
C ASP A 20 17.91 11.25 9.29
N ASN A 21 17.43 10.99 10.51
CA ASN A 21 16.09 11.40 10.92
C ASN A 21 15.91 12.93 10.88
N LYS A 22 16.95 13.71 11.20
CA LYS A 22 16.87 15.17 11.16
C LYS A 22 16.77 15.66 9.72
N GLU A 23 17.64 15.13 8.85
CA GLU A 23 17.63 15.47 7.42
C GLU A 23 16.31 15.07 6.74
N LEU A 24 15.79 13.87 7.04
CA LEU A 24 14.50 13.40 6.52
C LEU A 24 13.34 14.32 6.92
N LYS A 25 13.30 14.69 8.21
CA LYS A 25 12.29 15.61 8.75
C LYS A 25 12.37 16.97 8.06
N GLU A 26 13.56 17.52 7.88
CA GLU A 26 13.78 18.81 7.22
C GLU A 26 13.31 18.76 5.76
N ALA A 27 13.74 17.74 5.00
CA ALA A 27 13.36 17.54 3.60
C ALA A 27 11.84 17.47 3.41
N LEU A 28 11.17 16.64 4.21
CA LEU A 28 9.72 16.48 4.16
C LEU A 28 8.98 17.74 4.59
N THR A 29 9.44 18.42 5.66
CA THR A 29 8.82 19.66 6.12
C THR A 29 8.86 20.74 5.03
N ILE A 30 10.01 20.90 4.35
CA ILE A 30 10.18 21.87 3.27
C ILE A 30 9.29 21.50 2.09
N GLY A 31 9.30 20.24 1.68
CA GLY A 31 8.54 19.78 0.52
C GLY A 31 7.04 19.84 0.72
N LEU A 32 6.52 19.33 1.85
CA LEU A 32 5.08 19.34 2.15
C LEU A 32 4.51 20.75 2.26
N LYS A 33 5.27 21.72 2.79
CA LYS A 33 4.85 23.14 2.88
C LYS A 33 4.64 23.82 1.52
N LYS A 34 5.13 23.23 0.43
CA LYS A 34 4.82 23.70 -0.93
C LYS A 34 3.38 23.39 -1.34
N ASN A 35 2.74 22.43 -0.67
CA ASN A 35 1.48 21.83 -1.12
C ASN A 35 0.40 21.78 -0.04
N PHE A 36 0.75 22.00 1.24
CA PHE A 36 -0.20 22.04 2.36
C PHE A 36 0.05 23.28 3.22
N GLN A 37 -1.04 23.88 3.70
CA GLN A 37 -0.96 25.10 4.52
C GLN A 37 -0.43 24.81 5.93
N GLU A 38 -0.89 23.74 6.57
CA GLU A 38 -0.39 23.30 7.87
C GLU A 38 0.36 21.98 7.70
N VAL A 39 1.59 21.91 8.21
CA VAL A 39 2.47 20.74 8.10
C VAL A 39 3.21 20.54 9.42
N SER A 40 3.18 19.33 9.95
CA SER A 40 4.08 18.84 11.00
C SER A 40 4.72 17.53 10.55
N VAL A 41 6.03 17.42 10.73
CA VAL A 41 6.79 16.19 10.48
C VAL A 41 7.67 15.95 11.68
N ASP A 42 7.52 14.78 12.30
CA ASP A 42 8.21 14.44 13.54
C ASP A 42 8.51 12.95 13.61
N PHE A 43 9.53 12.60 14.40
CA PHE A 43 9.72 11.22 14.84
C PHE A 43 9.12 11.09 16.23
N VAL A 44 8.23 10.12 16.40
CA VAL A 44 7.47 9.91 17.64
C VAL A 44 7.49 8.44 18.01
N GLU A 45 7.25 8.14 19.28
CA GLU A 45 6.92 6.77 19.68
C GLU A 45 5.65 6.32 18.95
N CYS A 46 5.70 5.11 18.41
CA CYS A 46 4.61 4.52 17.66
C CYS A 46 3.32 4.53 18.50
N PRO A 47 2.21 5.10 17.98
CA PRO A 47 0.95 5.15 18.71
C PRO A 47 0.33 3.74 18.82
N ASP A 48 -0.79 3.65 19.54
CA ASP A 48 -1.63 2.45 19.53
C ASP A 48 -2.28 2.25 18.15
N LEU A 49 -1.57 1.54 17.27
CA LEU A 49 -2.06 1.19 15.93
C LEU A 49 -3.16 0.12 15.94
N PRO A 50 -3.20 -0.86 16.87
CA PRO A 50 -4.30 -1.80 16.97
C PRO A 50 -5.64 -1.18 17.35
N GLY A 51 -5.62 -0.11 18.13
CA GLY A 51 -6.77 0.67 18.52
C GLY A 51 -7.36 1.50 17.38
N ALA A 52 -8.55 2.07 17.63
CA ALA A 52 -9.14 3.05 16.73
C ALA A 52 -8.28 4.33 16.70
N PRO A 53 -8.16 5.02 15.56
CA PRO A 53 -8.85 4.72 14.30
C PRO A 53 -8.14 3.71 13.38
N PHE A 54 -6.86 3.41 13.61
CA PHE A 54 -6.01 2.68 12.66
C PHE A 54 -6.36 1.20 12.52
N ASN A 55 -6.76 0.53 13.61
CA ASN A 55 -7.19 -0.86 13.59
C ASN A 55 -6.20 -1.82 12.89
N LEU A 56 -4.89 -1.62 13.08
CA LEU A 56 -3.87 -2.52 12.53
C LEU A 56 -3.78 -3.85 13.29
N ALA A 57 -3.23 -4.87 12.64
CA ALA A 57 -3.08 -6.21 13.19
C ALA A 57 -1.98 -6.34 14.25
N ASN A 58 -1.09 -5.36 14.36
CA ASN A 58 0.02 -5.35 15.31
C ASN A 58 0.29 -3.95 15.89
N SER A 59 1.04 -3.88 17.00
CA SER A 59 1.25 -2.69 17.83
C SER A 59 2.21 -1.66 17.27
N GLY A 60 3.07 -2.01 16.31
CA GLY A 60 4.03 -1.07 15.75
C GLY A 60 4.43 -1.35 14.31
N LEU A 61 5.30 -0.49 13.78
CA LEU A 61 5.80 -0.54 12.40
C LEU A 61 7.31 -0.83 12.34
N CYS A 62 7.97 -1.05 13.48
CA CYS A 62 9.43 -1.08 13.57
C CYS A 62 10.01 -2.51 13.46
N GLY A 63 11.32 -2.56 13.20
CA GLY A 63 12.13 -3.77 13.11
C GLY A 63 12.18 -4.35 11.70
N ASN A 64 13.39 -4.42 11.13
CA ASN A 64 13.65 -4.99 9.79
C ASN A 64 12.68 -4.48 8.72
N ALA A 65 12.49 -3.16 8.66
CA ALA A 65 11.53 -2.54 7.77
C ALA A 65 11.85 -2.86 6.31
N THR A 66 10.89 -3.42 5.59
CA THR A 66 11.10 -4.01 4.27
C THR A 66 9.94 -3.64 3.35
N ILE A 67 10.26 -3.15 2.16
CA ILE A 67 9.30 -2.95 1.07
C ILE A 67 9.21 -4.23 0.26
N VAL A 68 8.00 -4.71 -0.03
CA VAL A 68 7.78 -5.92 -0.80
C VAL A 68 6.83 -5.60 -1.95
N GLU A 69 7.26 -5.86 -3.18
CA GLU A 69 6.41 -5.79 -4.37
C GLU A 69 6.39 -7.13 -5.07
N TYR A 70 5.20 -7.71 -5.25
CA TYR A 70 5.01 -8.94 -6.03
C TYR A 70 4.13 -8.69 -7.25
N GLY A 71 4.38 -9.42 -8.34
CA GLY A 71 3.56 -9.35 -9.55
C GLY A 71 3.57 -7.96 -10.20
N GLY A 72 2.46 -7.50 -10.76
CA GLY A 72 2.36 -6.13 -11.30
C GLY A 72 1.12 -5.91 -12.16
N ALA A 73 0.86 -4.65 -12.52
CA ALA A 73 -0.23 -4.28 -13.43
C ALA A 73 -0.24 -5.09 -14.75
N PRO A 74 0.92 -5.49 -15.34
CA PRO A 74 0.94 -6.38 -16.51
C PRO A 74 0.35 -7.79 -16.33
N TYR A 75 0.07 -8.22 -15.09
CA TYR A 75 -0.67 -9.45 -14.83
C TYR A 75 -2.19 -9.22 -14.75
N LEU A 76 -2.64 -7.97 -14.61
CA LEU A 76 -4.04 -7.58 -14.73
C LEU A 76 -4.40 -7.19 -16.17
N LEU A 77 -3.50 -6.50 -16.86
CA LEU A 77 -3.72 -5.85 -18.15
C LEU A 77 -2.75 -6.38 -19.21
N PRO A 78 -3.14 -6.42 -20.50
CA PRO A 78 -4.43 -6.01 -21.04
C PRO A 78 -5.57 -7.01 -20.77
N LEU A 79 -5.23 -8.26 -20.47
CA LEU A 79 -6.15 -9.30 -19.99
C LEU A 79 -5.55 -9.97 -18.77
N VAL A 80 -6.42 -10.32 -17.81
CA VAL A 80 -6.00 -10.89 -16.53
C VAL A 80 -5.34 -12.27 -16.69
N GLN A 81 -4.20 -12.45 -16.02
CA GLN A 81 -3.52 -13.72 -15.82
C GLN A 81 -3.96 -14.33 -14.50
N ARG A 82 -5.11 -15.03 -14.49
CA ARG A 82 -5.74 -15.54 -13.25
C ARG A 82 -4.88 -16.57 -12.51
N ASP A 83 -3.91 -17.21 -13.17
CA ASP A 83 -2.95 -18.11 -12.53
C ASP A 83 -1.96 -17.38 -11.60
N LYS A 84 -1.85 -16.05 -11.69
CA LYS A 84 -1.05 -15.21 -10.81
C LYS A 84 -1.74 -15.00 -9.46
N LEU A 85 -1.84 -16.09 -8.70
CA LEU A 85 -2.34 -16.12 -7.33
C LEU A 85 -1.16 -16.37 -6.38
N TYR A 86 -0.96 -15.51 -5.40
CA TYR A 86 0.12 -15.58 -4.42
C TYR A 86 -0.45 -15.88 -3.03
N ASP A 87 0.43 -16.23 -2.09
CA ASP A 87 0.12 -16.30 -0.68
C ASP A 87 1.01 -15.32 0.09
N ILE A 88 0.40 -14.27 0.66
CA ILE A 88 1.15 -13.21 1.34
C ILE A 88 1.82 -13.73 2.62
N ASN A 89 1.22 -14.71 3.31
CA ASN A 89 1.82 -15.28 4.50
C ASN A 89 3.07 -16.07 4.14
N GLU A 90 3.02 -16.92 3.10
CA GLU A 90 4.21 -17.67 2.66
C GLU A 90 5.34 -16.75 2.19
N ILE A 91 5.01 -15.67 1.46
CA ILE A 91 5.99 -14.63 1.09
C ILE A 91 6.63 -14.02 2.34
N CYS A 92 5.81 -13.60 3.31
CA CYS A 92 6.30 -13.00 4.55
C CYS A 92 7.17 -13.98 5.34
N LEU A 93 6.76 -15.24 5.50
CA LEU A 93 7.54 -16.26 6.21
C LEU A 93 8.89 -16.54 5.54
N LYS A 94 8.94 -16.55 4.20
CA LYS A 94 10.21 -16.68 3.46
C LYS A 94 11.15 -15.52 3.76
N ILE A 95 10.64 -14.29 3.69
CA ILE A 95 11.43 -13.08 4.02
C ILE A 95 11.85 -13.11 5.49
N CYS A 96 10.98 -13.50 6.41
CA CYS A 96 11.32 -13.64 7.84
C CYS A 96 12.50 -14.58 8.06
N ARG A 97 12.54 -15.73 7.38
CA ARG A 97 13.68 -16.67 7.47
C ARG A 97 14.97 -16.05 6.95
N GLU A 98 14.93 -15.31 5.84
CA GLU A 98 16.10 -14.64 5.26
C GLU A 98 16.60 -13.48 6.13
N ARG A 99 15.66 -12.67 6.66
CA ARG A 99 15.92 -11.48 7.48
C ARG A 99 16.06 -11.78 8.98
N GLN A 100 15.99 -13.04 9.38
CA GLN A 100 16.09 -13.49 10.79
C GLN A 100 15.03 -12.86 11.72
N MET A 101 13.81 -12.71 11.21
CA MET A 101 12.66 -12.22 11.96
C MET A 101 11.83 -13.41 12.49
N SER A 102 11.37 -13.35 13.74
CA SER A 102 10.49 -14.37 14.30
C SER A 102 9.01 -14.17 13.99
N GLN A 103 8.63 -12.92 13.71
CA GLN A 103 7.26 -12.48 13.47
C GLN A 103 7.25 -11.34 12.46
N TYR A 104 6.07 -11.03 11.94
CA TYR A 104 5.87 -9.93 11.02
C TYR A 104 4.54 -9.19 11.21
N LEU A 105 4.55 -7.93 10.78
CA LEU A 105 3.39 -7.16 10.35
C LEU A 105 3.55 -6.89 8.84
N ALA A 106 2.52 -7.18 8.07
CA ALA A 106 2.40 -6.92 6.65
C ALA A 106 1.17 -6.04 6.39
N VAL A 107 1.40 -4.79 5.99
CA VAL A 107 0.33 -3.84 5.64
C VAL A 107 0.54 -3.30 4.23
N GLY A 108 -0.51 -3.20 3.43
CA GLY A 108 -0.34 -2.71 2.06
C GLY A 108 -1.54 -2.85 1.15
N ALA A 109 -1.28 -2.66 -0.13
CA ALA A 109 -2.29 -2.55 -1.19
C ALA A 109 -2.01 -3.55 -2.31
N GLY A 110 -3.05 -4.04 -2.97
CA GLY A 110 -2.91 -4.96 -4.11
C GLY A 110 -4.25 -5.49 -4.59
N ALA A 111 -4.25 -6.41 -5.56
CA ALA A 111 -5.49 -7.08 -5.93
C ALA A 111 -5.83 -8.18 -4.90
N GLY A 112 -7.09 -8.19 -4.47
CA GLY A 112 -7.57 -9.11 -3.45
C GLY A 112 -7.72 -10.55 -3.95
N PRO A 113 -8.00 -11.50 -3.04
CA PRO A 113 -8.24 -12.89 -3.40
C PRO A 113 -9.59 -13.03 -4.12
N TYR A 114 -9.61 -12.87 -5.44
CA TYR A 114 -10.83 -13.03 -6.23
C TYR A 114 -11.50 -14.41 -6.03
N VAL A 115 -10.72 -15.43 -5.64
CA VAL A 115 -11.20 -16.78 -5.29
C VAL A 115 -12.06 -16.82 -4.01
N LEU A 116 -11.94 -15.82 -3.13
CA LEU A 116 -12.74 -15.71 -1.91
C LEU A 116 -14.15 -15.17 -2.21
N CYS A 117 -14.26 -14.21 -3.15
CA CYS A 117 -15.50 -13.50 -3.46
C CYS A 117 -16.08 -13.79 -4.84
N ASN A 118 -15.45 -14.65 -5.65
CA ASN A 118 -15.82 -14.97 -7.04
C ASN A 118 -15.97 -13.73 -7.94
N SER A 119 -15.14 -12.72 -7.70
CA SER A 119 -15.09 -11.46 -8.44
C SER A 119 -13.74 -10.82 -8.19
N ASN A 120 -13.25 -10.01 -9.13
CA ASN A 120 -12.15 -9.11 -8.84
C ASN A 120 -12.48 -8.17 -7.67
N CYS A 121 -11.46 -7.78 -6.90
CA CYS A 121 -11.59 -6.91 -5.74
C CYS A 121 -10.26 -6.23 -5.40
N GLU A 122 -10.35 -5.09 -4.71
CA GLU A 122 -9.19 -4.46 -4.08
C GLU A 122 -8.86 -5.20 -2.78
N GLY A 123 -7.59 -5.53 -2.58
CA GLY A 123 -7.06 -6.06 -1.33
C GLY A 123 -6.44 -4.94 -0.49
N ILE A 124 -6.89 -4.82 0.76
CA ILE A 124 -6.34 -3.91 1.76
C ILE A 124 -5.73 -4.76 2.85
N PHE A 125 -4.43 -5.06 2.70
CA PHE A 125 -3.74 -6.05 3.51
C PHE A 125 -3.31 -5.45 4.84
N ASN A 126 -3.61 -6.17 5.91
CA ASN A 126 -3.33 -5.83 7.30
C ASN A 126 -3.25 -7.13 8.10
N LEU A 127 -2.11 -7.79 7.98
CA LEU A 127 -1.85 -9.14 8.48
C LEU A 127 -0.67 -9.09 9.46
N ALA A 128 -0.79 -9.80 10.58
CA ALA A 128 0.35 -10.09 11.44
C ALA A 128 0.50 -11.61 11.57
N GLY A 129 1.72 -12.10 11.62
CA GLY A 129 1.97 -13.52 11.81
C GLY A 129 3.39 -13.82 12.23
N GLY A 130 3.78 -15.09 12.22
CA GLY A 130 5.15 -15.46 12.57
C GLY A 130 5.49 -16.91 12.32
N LEU A 131 6.76 -17.24 12.58
CA LEU A 131 7.29 -18.60 12.41
C LEU A 131 6.66 -19.61 13.37
N ASP A 132 5.92 -19.15 14.38
CA ASP A 132 5.12 -20.00 15.27
C ASP A 132 3.78 -20.44 14.65
N GLY A 133 3.47 -19.98 13.43
CA GLY A 133 2.27 -20.34 12.68
C GLY A 133 1.01 -19.56 13.07
N LYS A 134 1.10 -18.60 14.00
CA LYS A 134 -0.05 -17.74 14.32
C LYS A 134 -0.25 -16.69 13.24
N ILE A 135 -1.51 -16.41 12.93
CA ILE A 135 -1.91 -15.39 11.97
C ILE A 135 -3.09 -14.59 12.55
N VAL A 136 -2.97 -13.28 12.51
CA VAL A 136 -4.03 -12.31 12.82
C VAL A 136 -4.28 -11.48 11.57
N SER A 137 -5.48 -11.58 11.01
CA SER A 137 -5.90 -10.73 9.89
C SER A 137 -6.89 -9.68 10.37
N LYS A 138 -6.57 -8.42 10.09
CA LYS A 138 -7.51 -7.30 10.03
C LYS A 138 -7.58 -6.74 8.61
N SER A 139 -7.32 -7.60 7.62
CA SER A 139 -7.33 -7.24 6.20
C SER A 139 -8.77 -7.06 5.71
N HIS A 140 -8.93 -6.22 4.70
CA HIS A 140 -10.21 -5.94 4.07
C HIS A 140 -10.12 -6.18 2.57
N LEU A 141 -11.28 -6.36 1.95
CA LEU A 141 -11.42 -6.24 0.51
C LEU A 141 -12.51 -5.23 0.17
N ALA A 142 -12.42 -4.61 -1.00
CA ALA A 142 -13.46 -3.77 -1.58
C ALA A 142 -13.88 -4.29 -2.95
N LEU A 143 -15.17 -4.31 -3.21
CA LEU A 143 -15.77 -4.77 -4.47
C LEU A 143 -16.85 -3.80 -4.95
N VAL A 144 -17.16 -3.90 -6.24
CA VAL A 144 -18.30 -3.21 -6.86
C VAL A 144 -19.48 -4.18 -6.88
N ASP A 145 -20.57 -3.83 -6.20
CA ASP A 145 -21.77 -4.66 -6.22
C ASP A 145 -22.54 -4.52 -7.55
N LYS A 146 -23.64 -5.29 -7.66
CA LYS A 146 -24.52 -5.27 -8.85
C LYS A 146 -25.11 -3.89 -9.16
N ASP A 147 -25.28 -3.05 -8.14
CA ASP A 147 -25.87 -1.71 -8.20
C ASP A 147 -24.78 -0.62 -8.31
N LYS A 148 -23.54 -1.03 -8.61
CA LYS A 148 -22.36 -0.18 -8.76
C LYS A 148 -22.02 0.62 -7.50
N GLN A 149 -22.37 0.08 -6.33
CA GLN A 149 -21.95 0.62 -5.03
C GLN A 149 -20.68 -0.08 -4.55
N CYS A 150 -19.90 0.63 -3.73
CA CYS A 150 -18.76 0.06 -3.05
C CYS A 150 -19.23 -0.78 -1.87
N GLU A 151 -18.81 -2.04 -1.84
CA GLU A 151 -18.98 -2.93 -0.70
C GLU A 151 -17.61 -3.34 -0.16
N ARG A 152 -17.38 -3.09 1.13
CA ARG A 152 -16.19 -3.54 1.87
C ARG A 152 -16.52 -4.78 2.71
N ARG A 153 -15.65 -5.80 2.66
CA ARG A 153 -15.72 -6.99 3.51
C ARG A 153 -14.41 -7.22 4.25
N ASN A 154 -14.44 -8.05 5.30
CA ASN A 154 -13.23 -8.50 5.98
C ASN A 154 -12.68 -9.75 5.29
N ILE A 155 -11.35 -9.87 5.23
CA ILE A 155 -10.67 -11.09 4.79
C ILE A 155 -10.32 -11.91 6.05
N PRO A 156 -10.85 -13.14 6.20
CA PRO A 156 -10.58 -13.97 7.38
C PRO A 156 -9.09 -14.37 7.44
N ALA A 157 -8.58 -14.64 8.64
CA ALA A 157 -7.18 -15.06 8.84
C ALA A 157 -6.79 -16.37 8.14
N SER A 158 -7.78 -17.21 7.79
CA SER A 158 -7.60 -18.43 7.00
C SER A 158 -7.37 -18.16 5.51
N GLU A 159 -7.54 -16.92 5.05
CA GLU A 159 -7.34 -16.51 3.66
C GLU A 159 -6.17 -15.54 3.58
N THR A 160 -5.02 -16.07 3.17
CA THR A 160 -3.76 -15.32 2.98
C THR A 160 -3.44 -15.12 1.50
N ARG A 161 -4.32 -15.57 0.60
CA ARG A 161 -4.09 -15.40 -0.83
C ARG A 161 -4.36 -13.96 -1.28
N THR A 162 -3.67 -13.60 -2.34
CA THR A 162 -3.77 -12.33 -3.06
C THR A 162 -3.49 -12.63 -4.53
N ALA A 163 -3.86 -11.72 -5.44
CA ALA A 163 -3.73 -11.97 -6.87
C ALA A 163 -2.95 -10.83 -7.55
N LEU A 164 -2.37 -11.14 -8.71
CA LEU A 164 -1.86 -10.24 -9.74
C LEU A 164 -0.70 -9.32 -9.34
N LEU A 165 -0.90 -8.49 -8.32
CA LEU A 165 0.02 -7.45 -7.88
C LEU A 165 -0.21 -7.09 -6.42
N GLY A 166 0.85 -6.67 -5.75
CA GLY A 166 0.73 -6.01 -4.46
C GLY A 166 2.01 -5.38 -3.97
N ASN A 167 1.83 -4.39 -3.11
CA ASN A 167 2.83 -3.48 -2.56
C ASN A 167 2.64 -3.43 -1.04
N ILE A 168 3.54 -4.08 -0.32
CA ILE A 168 3.41 -4.40 1.10
C ILE A 168 4.59 -3.82 1.87
N TYR A 169 4.28 -3.12 2.95
CA TYR A 169 5.22 -2.79 4.00
C TYR A 169 5.28 -3.96 4.99
N LEU A 170 6.46 -4.55 5.13
CA LEU A 170 6.76 -5.63 6.06
C LEU A 170 7.69 -5.12 7.18
N SER A 171 7.41 -5.51 8.42
CA SER A 171 8.30 -5.25 9.58
C SER A 171 8.10 -6.33 10.63
N GLU A 172 8.87 -6.33 11.72
CA GLU A 172 8.63 -7.21 12.89
C GLU A 172 7.42 -6.77 13.74
N GLY A 173 6.77 -5.66 13.39
CA GLY A 173 5.64 -5.12 14.13
C GLY A 173 6.00 -4.59 15.52
N LYS A 174 7.28 -4.30 15.78
CA LYS A 174 7.76 -3.80 17.07
C LYS A 174 7.34 -2.34 17.27
N THR A 175 7.13 -1.96 18.52
CA THR A 175 7.03 -0.54 18.90
C THR A 175 8.39 0.15 18.77
N GLY A 176 8.38 1.48 18.76
CA GLY A 176 9.58 2.31 18.66
C GLY A 176 9.30 3.61 17.90
N GLN A 177 10.36 4.31 17.51
CA GLN A 177 10.27 5.57 16.78
C GLN A 177 9.77 5.34 15.34
N VAL A 178 8.75 6.10 14.94
CA VAL A 178 8.17 6.13 13.59
C VAL A 178 8.07 7.55 13.07
N LEU A 179 8.07 7.70 11.74
CA LEU A 179 7.88 8.98 11.09
C LEU A 179 6.38 9.35 11.11
N LYS A 180 6.03 10.39 11.86
CA LYS A 180 4.70 11.00 11.86
C LYS A 180 4.67 12.18 10.88
N ILE A 181 3.68 12.17 9.99
CA ILE A 181 3.40 13.28 9.08
C ILE A 181 1.95 13.72 9.29
N HIS A 182 1.75 14.99 9.62
CA HIS A 182 0.43 15.61 9.72
C HIS A 182 0.35 16.78 8.74
N CYS A 183 -0.72 16.82 7.94
CA CYS A 183 -0.94 17.85 6.95
C CYS A 183 -2.40 18.27 6.93
N LYS A 184 -2.67 19.58 6.84
CA LYS A 184 -4.03 20.11 6.63
C LYS A 184 -4.05 21.12 5.50
N LYS A 185 -5.21 21.16 4.84
CA LYS A 185 -5.56 22.08 3.78
C LYS A 185 -4.54 22.06 2.64
N ARG A 186 -4.84 21.31 1.60
CA ARG A 186 -4.01 21.21 0.40
C ARG A 186 -4.13 22.51 -0.41
N THR A 187 -2.99 23.12 -0.70
CA THR A 187 -2.86 24.37 -1.45
C THR A 187 -2.21 24.17 -2.83
N GLY A 188 -1.59 23.02 -3.08
CA GLY A 188 -1.00 22.67 -4.37
C GLY A 188 -1.69 21.51 -5.07
N SER A 189 -1.11 21.06 -6.19
CA SER A 189 -1.68 20.04 -7.07
C SER A 189 -1.44 18.61 -6.60
N ASN A 190 -0.38 18.35 -5.83
CA ASN A 190 0.03 16.99 -5.49
C ASN A 190 -0.89 16.40 -4.41
N ASN A 191 -1.20 15.11 -4.52
CA ASN A 191 -1.83 14.41 -3.40
C ASN A 191 -0.84 14.21 -2.24
N PHE A 192 -1.34 13.74 -1.09
CA PHE A 192 -0.54 13.57 0.13
C PHE A 192 0.70 12.67 -0.08
N ILE A 193 0.52 11.53 -0.75
CA ILE A 193 1.58 10.54 -0.98
C ILE A 193 2.55 10.99 -2.07
N THR A 194 2.05 11.54 -3.18
CA THR A 194 2.87 12.11 -4.25
C THR A 194 3.77 13.21 -3.71
N GLN A 195 3.24 14.10 -2.87
CA GLN A 195 4.05 15.16 -2.28
C GLN A 195 5.14 14.60 -1.38
N ILE A 196 4.87 13.59 -0.55
CA ILE A 196 5.90 12.92 0.26
C ILE A 196 6.99 12.36 -0.64
N ARG A 197 6.62 11.52 -1.62
CA ARG A 197 7.55 10.87 -2.54
C ARG A 197 8.43 11.87 -3.29
N GLU A 198 7.85 12.92 -3.86
CA GLU A 198 8.59 13.92 -4.63
C GLU A 198 9.48 14.80 -3.75
N SER A 199 9.07 15.06 -2.51
CA SER A 199 9.91 15.78 -1.54
C SER A 199 11.18 14.98 -1.23
N LEU A 200 11.07 13.65 -1.11
CA LEU A 200 12.21 12.77 -0.90
C LEU A 200 13.08 12.66 -2.15
N ALA A 201 12.48 12.38 -3.31
CA ALA A 201 13.22 12.20 -4.55
C ALA A 201 14.00 13.47 -4.96
N SER A 202 13.43 14.65 -4.73
CA SER A 202 14.09 15.92 -5.06
C SER A 202 15.21 16.31 -4.08
N HIS A 203 15.14 15.88 -2.82
CA HIS A 203 16.14 16.19 -1.81
C HIS A 203 17.28 15.17 -1.81
N PHE A 204 16.95 13.89 -1.87
CA PHE A 204 17.88 12.76 -1.83
C PHE A 204 18.15 12.23 -3.24
N VAL A 205 18.77 13.06 -4.06
CA VAL A 205 19.14 12.70 -5.44
C VAL A 205 20.06 11.46 -5.44
N ASP A 206 19.85 10.56 -6.39
CA ASP A 206 20.57 9.29 -6.56
C ASP A 206 20.49 8.34 -5.35
N LYS A 207 19.53 8.54 -4.45
CA LYS A 207 19.27 7.68 -3.30
C LYS A 207 17.86 7.11 -3.37
N ASP A 208 17.79 5.79 -3.30
CA ASP A 208 16.52 5.07 -3.35
C ASP A 208 15.94 4.91 -1.95
N ILE A 209 14.82 5.56 -1.68
CA ILE A 209 14.15 5.55 -0.38
C ILE A 209 12.80 4.88 -0.55
N GLY A 210 12.47 3.96 0.35
CA GLY A 210 11.14 3.38 0.47
C GLY A 210 10.51 3.74 1.81
N LEU A 211 9.23 4.13 1.79
CA LEU A 211 8.42 4.28 2.99
C LEU A 211 7.20 3.36 2.91
N GLY A 212 6.71 2.93 4.06
CA GLY A 212 5.43 2.21 4.14
C GLY A 212 4.83 2.29 5.53
N GLY A 213 3.57 1.91 5.64
CA GLY A 213 2.82 2.02 6.89
C GLY A 213 1.38 2.42 6.64
N THR A 214 0.89 3.39 7.41
CA THR A 214 -0.52 3.78 7.39
C THR A 214 -0.70 5.30 7.42
N PHE A 215 -1.78 5.79 6.82
CA PHE A 215 -2.28 7.13 7.10
C PHE A 215 -3.78 7.16 7.25
N LEU A 216 -4.25 8.15 8.00
CA LEU A 216 -5.65 8.44 8.22
C LEU A 216 -6.01 9.72 7.47
N LEU A 217 -6.97 9.63 6.55
CA LEU A 217 -7.74 10.78 6.13
C LEU A 217 -8.74 11.10 7.26
N LYS A 218 -8.41 12.09 8.09
CA LYS A 218 -9.20 12.48 9.28
C LYS A 218 -10.43 13.29 8.90
N ASN A 219 -10.29 14.15 7.90
CA ASN A 219 -11.35 15.02 7.42
C ASN A 219 -11.28 15.17 5.90
N GLY A 220 -12.43 15.42 5.27
CA GLY A 220 -12.55 15.58 3.83
C GLY A 220 -13.04 14.32 3.10
N LYS A 221 -12.77 14.26 1.79
CA LYS A 221 -13.10 13.12 0.91
C LYS A 221 -11.91 12.77 0.04
N ALA A 222 -11.84 11.52 -0.40
CA ALA A 222 -10.87 11.06 -1.38
C ALA A 222 -11.56 10.50 -2.62
N HIS A 223 -11.04 10.87 -3.79
CA HIS A 223 -11.31 10.17 -5.04
C HIS A 223 -10.62 8.81 -4.96
N GLN A 224 -11.40 7.75 -5.07
CA GLN A 224 -10.91 6.39 -4.99
C GLN A 224 -11.56 5.51 -6.04
N HIS A 225 -10.86 4.48 -6.49
CA HIS A 225 -11.46 3.47 -7.36
C HIS A 225 -11.62 2.14 -6.66
N VAL A 226 -12.54 1.34 -7.18
CA VAL A 226 -12.64 -0.09 -6.93
C VAL A 226 -12.74 -0.76 -8.30
N MET A 227 -11.86 -1.72 -8.56
CA MET A 227 -11.92 -2.51 -9.77
C MET A 227 -13.28 -3.22 -9.91
N GLN A 228 -13.84 -3.18 -11.13
CA GLN A 228 -14.95 -4.04 -11.50
C GLN A 228 -14.44 -5.48 -11.65
N ASP A 229 -15.36 -6.44 -11.87
CA ASP A 229 -14.93 -7.79 -12.26
C ASP A 229 -14.07 -7.75 -13.53
N PHE A 230 -13.19 -8.73 -13.66
CA PHE A 230 -12.17 -8.75 -14.70
C PHE A 230 -12.76 -8.52 -16.09
N SER A 231 -12.14 -7.61 -16.84
CA SER A 231 -12.56 -7.35 -18.22
C SER A 231 -12.51 -8.62 -19.07
N VAL A 232 -13.54 -8.82 -19.88
CA VAL A 232 -13.61 -9.90 -20.88
C VAL A 232 -13.00 -9.49 -22.22
N THR A 233 -12.72 -8.19 -22.40
CA THR A 233 -12.02 -7.64 -23.55
C THR A 233 -10.71 -6.99 -23.12
N PRO A 234 -9.67 -7.01 -23.97
CA PRO A 234 -8.40 -6.36 -23.65
C PRO A 234 -8.56 -4.86 -23.35
N ILE A 235 -7.79 -4.35 -22.38
CA ILE A 235 -7.66 -2.93 -22.06
C ILE A 235 -6.23 -2.51 -22.41
N TYR A 236 -6.06 -1.62 -23.38
CA TYR A 236 -4.74 -1.21 -23.91
C TYR A 236 -4.34 0.22 -23.53
N THR A 237 -5.29 1.02 -23.05
CA THR A 237 -5.08 2.45 -22.79
C THR A 237 -5.58 2.86 -21.41
N GLU A 238 -5.06 3.98 -20.91
CA GLU A 238 -5.48 4.61 -19.64
C GLU A 238 -6.96 5.05 -19.70
N GLU A 239 -7.46 5.47 -20.86
CA GLU A 239 -8.87 5.85 -21.05
C GLU A 239 -9.81 4.63 -20.92
N GLU A 240 -9.46 3.51 -21.57
CA GLU A 240 -10.20 2.25 -21.45
C GLU A 240 -10.15 1.73 -20.01
N LEU A 241 -8.98 1.83 -19.36
CA LEU A 241 -8.82 1.43 -17.96
C LEU A 241 -9.72 2.26 -17.05
N ASN A 242 -9.68 3.59 -17.18
CA ASN A 242 -10.52 4.49 -16.38
C ASN A 242 -12.02 4.34 -16.68
N THR A 243 -12.39 3.87 -17.86
CA THR A 243 -13.78 3.49 -18.16
C THR A 243 -14.18 2.19 -17.47
N TRP A 244 -13.26 1.23 -17.33
CA TRP A 244 -13.49 -0.04 -16.63
C TRP A 244 -13.40 0.11 -15.11
N LEU A 245 -12.60 1.03 -14.57
CA LEU A 245 -12.55 1.29 -13.14
C LEU A 245 -13.83 1.98 -12.66
N LYS A 246 -14.28 1.64 -11.45
CA LYS A 246 -15.41 2.32 -10.82
C LYS A 246 -14.91 3.29 -9.76
N PHE A 247 -15.09 4.59 -10.02
CA PHE A 247 -14.67 5.67 -9.14
C PHE A 247 -15.76 6.13 -8.18
N TYR A 248 -15.34 6.59 -7.00
CA TYR A 248 -16.16 7.12 -5.91
C TYR A 248 -15.47 8.30 -5.22
N ASP A 249 -16.27 9.21 -4.66
CA ASP A 249 -15.82 10.19 -3.68
C ASP A 249 -16.13 9.69 -2.26
N MET A 250 -15.13 9.07 -1.62
CA MET A 250 -15.30 8.41 -0.33
C MET A 250 -14.98 9.38 0.83
N PRO A 251 -15.89 9.56 1.80
CA PRO A 251 -15.69 10.46 2.92
C PRO A 251 -14.78 9.87 4.01
N ALA A 252 -14.06 10.77 4.68
CA ALA A 252 -13.38 10.47 5.94
C ALA A 252 -14.35 9.93 7.02
N PRO A 253 -13.88 9.12 7.98
CA PRO A 253 -12.50 8.66 8.12
C PRO A 253 -12.16 7.49 7.18
N LEU A 254 -10.98 7.56 6.57
CA LEU A 254 -10.39 6.48 5.77
C LEU A 254 -9.00 6.15 6.30
N VAL A 255 -8.78 4.89 6.67
CA VAL A 255 -7.46 4.36 7.05
C VAL A 255 -6.84 3.71 5.82
N ALA A 256 -5.74 4.28 5.35
CA ALA A 256 -4.97 3.77 4.25
C ALA A 256 -3.73 3.00 4.72
N VAL A 257 -3.37 1.97 3.96
CA VAL A 257 -2.14 1.18 4.14
C VAL A 257 -1.48 0.98 2.79
N GLY A 258 -0.15 0.99 2.75
CA GLY A 258 0.57 0.99 1.49
C GLY A 258 2.04 1.32 1.61
N THR A 259 2.64 1.53 0.44
CA THR A 259 4.06 1.86 0.30
C THR A 259 4.27 2.94 -0.75
N LEU A 260 5.41 3.61 -0.66
CA LEU A 260 5.99 4.40 -1.73
C LEU A 260 7.49 4.12 -1.83
N VAL A 261 8.04 4.31 -3.02
CA VAL A 261 9.48 4.34 -3.30
C VAL A 261 9.81 5.55 -4.19
N THR A 262 11.00 6.11 -4.05
CA THR A 262 11.38 7.31 -4.81
C THR A 262 11.66 7.02 -6.28
N ASN A 263 12.21 5.84 -6.60
CA ASN A 263 12.61 5.43 -7.95
C ASN A 263 12.26 3.96 -8.24
N GLU A 264 12.20 3.60 -9.52
CA GLU A 264 11.88 2.22 -9.96
C GLU A 264 13.05 1.23 -9.80
N MET A 265 14.28 1.73 -9.60
CA MET A 265 15.48 0.92 -9.36
C MET A 265 15.68 -0.24 -10.36
N ASP A 266 15.41 -0.11 -11.66
CA ASP A 266 15.43 -1.23 -12.66
C ASP A 266 14.51 -2.45 -12.36
N LEU A 267 13.68 -2.35 -11.32
CA LEU A 267 12.82 -3.41 -10.82
C LEU A 267 11.36 -3.29 -11.28
N ASP A 268 11.10 -2.35 -12.20
CA ASP A 268 9.77 -2.06 -12.75
C ASP A 268 8.72 -1.82 -11.66
N LEU A 269 9.09 -1.04 -10.64
CA LEU A 269 8.28 -0.86 -9.44
C LEU A 269 7.08 0.04 -9.67
N ARG A 270 6.08 -0.14 -8.80
CA ARG A 270 5.03 0.85 -8.59
C ARG A 270 5.46 1.84 -7.51
N LEU A 271 5.66 3.09 -7.91
CA LEU A 271 6.28 4.12 -7.06
C LEU A 271 5.45 4.51 -5.84
N GLN A 272 4.14 4.34 -5.88
CA GLN A 272 3.24 4.56 -4.75
C GLN A 272 1.97 3.74 -4.93
N HIS A 273 1.52 3.13 -3.85
CA HIS A 273 0.30 2.33 -3.87
C HIS A 273 -0.30 2.25 -2.47
N PHE A 274 -1.47 2.86 -2.29
CA PHE A 274 -2.21 2.85 -1.04
C PHE A 274 -3.66 2.48 -1.28
N HIS A 275 -4.15 1.52 -0.52
CA HIS A 275 -5.57 1.22 -0.43
C HIS A 275 -6.09 1.63 0.94
N SER A 276 -7.35 2.03 1.00
CA SER A 276 -7.99 2.45 2.25
C SER A 276 -9.25 1.67 2.59
N PHE A 277 -9.63 1.73 3.86
CA PHE A 277 -10.88 1.22 4.38
C PHE A 277 -11.48 2.23 5.37
N SER A 278 -12.80 2.23 5.49
CA SER A 278 -13.52 2.98 6.51
C SER A 278 -14.16 2.04 7.55
N PRO A 279 -14.60 2.58 8.70
CA PRO A 279 -15.50 1.87 9.62
C PRO A 279 -16.87 1.52 8.99
N SER A 280 -17.24 2.17 7.88
CA SER A 280 -18.45 1.87 7.11
C SER A 280 -18.17 0.86 5.98
N HIS A 281 -18.84 1.02 4.84
CA HIS A 281 -18.74 0.14 3.68
C HIS A 281 -17.70 0.60 2.64
N TRP A 282 -16.99 1.71 2.89
CA TRP A 282 -16.02 2.25 1.95
C TRP A 282 -14.67 1.54 2.06
N GLY A 283 -14.09 1.26 0.90
CA GLY A 283 -12.69 0.89 0.77
C GLY A 283 -12.30 0.87 -0.71
N GLY A 284 -11.01 0.91 -1.00
CA GLY A 284 -10.53 0.89 -2.37
C GLY A 284 -9.18 1.56 -2.54
N HIS A 285 -8.85 1.89 -3.78
CA HIS A 285 -7.59 2.47 -4.18
C HIS A 285 -7.59 4.00 -4.08
N TYR A 286 -6.63 4.57 -3.33
CA TYR A 286 -6.51 6.02 -3.12
C TYR A 286 -5.84 6.73 -4.30
N HIS A 287 -6.51 7.74 -4.86
CA HIS A 287 -5.93 8.65 -5.86
C HIS A 287 -5.50 9.99 -5.26
N TYR A 288 -6.45 10.77 -4.74
CA TYR A 288 -6.23 12.10 -4.19
C TYR A 288 -7.43 12.59 -3.37
N ASP A 289 -7.27 13.63 -2.54
CA ASP A 289 -8.43 14.29 -1.93
C ASP A 289 -9.21 15.16 -2.91
N THR A 290 -10.52 15.24 -2.70
CA THR A 290 -11.44 16.10 -3.47
C THR A 290 -11.99 17.28 -2.67
N THR A 291 -11.52 17.46 -1.43
CA THR A 291 -11.88 18.58 -0.55
C THR A 291 -10.62 19.27 -0.03
N PRO A 292 -9.80 19.88 -0.91
CA PRO A 292 -8.48 20.41 -0.56
C PRO A 292 -8.52 21.42 0.58
N ASP A 293 -9.56 22.26 0.66
CA ASP A 293 -9.65 23.31 1.68
C ASP A 293 -9.84 22.80 3.11
N THR A 294 -10.38 21.59 3.26
CA THR A 294 -10.74 21.02 4.58
C THR A 294 -10.01 19.72 4.90
N VAL A 295 -9.25 19.17 3.94
CA VAL A 295 -8.58 17.89 4.10
C VAL A 295 -7.62 17.89 5.28
N GLU A 296 -7.62 16.80 6.06
CA GLU A 296 -6.67 16.57 7.13
C GLU A 296 -6.12 15.14 7.06
N TYR A 297 -4.79 15.03 7.06
CA TYR A 297 -4.06 13.79 7.03
C TYR A 297 -3.24 13.61 8.31
N GLU A 298 -3.20 12.39 8.82
CA GLU A 298 -2.22 11.95 9.82
C GLU A 298 -1.64 10.58 9.42
N GLY A 299 -0.35 10.51 9.11
CA GLY A 299 0.35 9.30 8.71
C GLY A 299 1.45 8.89 9.67
N TYR A 300 1.66 7.58 9.79
CA TYR A 300 2.75 6.93 10.51
C TYR A 300 3.45 5.96 9.56
N PHE A 301 4.74 6.19 9.34
CA PHE A 301 5.53 5.45 8.35
C PHE A 301 6.80 4.89 8.98
N GLY A 302 7.16 3.68 8.55
CA GLY A 302 8.50 3.15 8.69
C GLY A 302 9.34 3.44 7.44
N ILE A 303 10.65 3.50 7.64
CA ILE A 303 11.64 3.74 6.59
C ILE A 303 12.19 2.38 6.18
N GLY A 304 11.96 1.97 4.94
CA GLY A 304 12.42 0.70 4.41
C GLY A 304 13.94 0.63 4.38
N GLU A 305 14.48 -0.49 4.88
CA GLU A 305 15.91 -0.80 4.85
C GLU A 305 16.26 -1.66 3.61
N LYS A 306 15.30 -2.47 3.17
CA LYS A 306 15.44 -3.39 2.04
C LYS A 306 14.17 -3.45 1.22
N LEU A 307 14.31 -3.74 -0.06
CA LEU A 307 13.23 -3.99 -0.99
C LEU A 307 13.33 -5.41 -1.55
N TYR A 308 12.21 -6.11 -1.63
CA TYR A 308 12.07 -7.36 -2.38
C TYR A 308 11.11 -7.17 -3.55
N ARG A 309 11.58 -7.52 -4.74
CA ARG A 309 10.79 -7.61 -5.96
C ARG A 309 10.57 -9.08 -6.31
N ILE A 310 9.31 -9.50 -6.33
CA ILE A 310 8.93 -10.90 -6.46
C ILE A 310 8.12 -11.09 -7.74
N ASP A 311 8.46 -12.12 -8.53
CA ASP A 311 7.74 -12.48 -9.77
C ASP A 311 7.46 -11.27 -10.68
N LYS A 312 8.52 -10.50 -10.97
CA LYS A 312 8.45 -9.32 -11.86
C LYS A 312 7.96 -9.74 -13.25
N PRO A 313 6.96 -9.06 -13.84
CA PRO A 313 6.53 -9.33 -15.20
C PRO A 313 7.68 -9.25 -16.20
N LYS A 314 7.77 -10.23 -17.09
CA LYS A 314 8.78 -10.26 -18.17
C LYS A 314 8.47 -9.26 -19.27
N GLU A 315 7.18 -9.11 -19.57
CA GLU A 315 6.64 -8.10 -20.46
C GLU A 315 5.90 -7.07 -19.61
N THR A 316 6.12 -5.79 -19.87
CA THR A 316 5.58 -4.71 -19.05
C THR A 316 5.04 -3.56 -19.89
N HIS A 317 4.21 -2.75 -19.25
CA HIS A 317 3.70 -1.48 -19.75
C HIS A 317 3.67 -0.46 -18.59
N LYS A 318 3.58 0.83 -18.92
CA LYS A 318 3.67 1.92 -17.94
C LYS A 318 2.32 2.57 -17.55
N PHE A 319 1.22 2.17 -18.19
CA PHE A 319 -0.13 2.62 -17.84
C PHE A 319 -0.77 1.71 -16.76
N GLY A 320 -1.82 2.20 -16.08
CA GLY A 320 -2.49 1.49 -14.98
C GLY A 320 -1.65 1.36 -13.71
N ARG A 321 -0.86 2.40 -13.41
CA ARG A 321 -0.01 2.49 -12.22
C ARG A 321 -0.38 3.66 -11.31
N ASP A 322 -1.43 4.39 -11.65
CA ASP A 322 -1.98 5.54 -10.91
C ASP A 322 -2.67 5.09 -9.63
#